data_AF-A0A328F6K3-F1
#
_entry.id   AF-A0A328F6K3-F1
#
_cell.length_a   1.000
_cell.length_b   1.000
_cell.length_c   1.000
_cell.angle_alpha   90.00
_cell.angle_beta   90.00
_cell.angle_gamma   90.00
#
_symmetry.space_group_name_H-M   'P 1'
#
loop_
_entity.id
_entity.type
_entity.pdbx_description
1 polymer ?
#
loop_
_entity_poly.entity_id
_entity_poly.type
_entity_poly.pdbx_seq_one_letter_code
_entity_poly.pdbx_strand_id
1 'polypeptide(L)'
;MTRILYWNIENFSVNKFWQPNLKRRRDGTRAGGPFTQCSLNRLNYFFQVLDDALVLNNNRVPEIVVIIELESGVTGRGSLVTGNGPTATQSLVDEVRTWTGNNNWMVVPPLYTGPTEGVIVLYDSTNLIFTGPNRWPGGGPSAVPLPRLAAPLVAPASQFPASWNGYIRTGVLNRVIPGASLYNSNYYENEMAARVAGFTSSAGAGLVPLPGGMPALGAPMDGNLGPRTPYMVTFFRPAAGMAAAENITLFSIHAPANNNAARNYMTALACTQEISNAPVENERKVVVGDFNFNLFTNAGVVPQRYQYFQQLGYGTGVAPVPLVGFVAPAPPLGYFEYFATHLAKQKNAVSWSDAHTQRYYPGYGYVSDRYKCIDNIFVRGGALANTTVLNPVVGSPYNVVPAPVPVWLTPVMQGHFTIDCLCPCYNAPNPVPAWQAPRYGTNQAEIRQVFRGWNNFGRIRSTSDHLPIMAEF
;
A
#
# COMPACT_ATOMS: atom_id res chain seq x y z
N MET A 1 -8.80 17.20 0.03
CA MET A 1 -8.56 15.86 -0.52
C MET A 1 -7.37 15.28 0.18
N THR A 2 -7.53 14.03 0.63
CA THR A 2 -6.54 13.27 1.36
C THR A 2 -5.64 12.53 0.37
N ARG A 3 -4.34 12.47 0.65
CA ARG A 3 -3.42 11.63 -0.14
C ARG A 3 -2.85 10.48 0.65
N ILE A 4 -2.74 9.34 -0.02
CA ILE A 4 -2.13 8.13 0.51
C ILE A 4 -1.03 7.61 -0.42
N LEU A 5 0.11 7.25 0.16
CA LEU A 5 1.08 6.36 -0.46
C LEU A 5 0.95 4.98 0.18
N TYR A 6 0.71 3.96 -0.63
CA TYR A 6 0.72 2.57 -0.20
C TYR A 6 1.90 1.83 -0.81
N TRP A 7 2.60 1.02 -0.01
CA TRP A 7 3.69 0.19 -0.51
C TRP A 7 3.82 -1.13 0.26
N ASN A 8 3.66 -2.27 -0.42
CA ASN A 8 4.18 -3.52 0.10
C ASN A 8 5.71 -3.51 0.02
N ILE A 9 6.42 -3.63 1.14
CA ILE A 9 7.87 -3.72 1.17
C ILE A 9 8.28 -5.06 1.78
N GLU A 10 8.68 -6.00 0.93
CA GLU A 10 9.07 -7.37 1.31
C GLU A 10 9.94 -7.39 2.58
N ASN A 11 9.43 -7.89 3.70
CA ASN A 11 10.14 -7.91 4.99
C ASN A 11 10.77 -6.56 5.40
N PHE A 12 9.97 -5.50 5.52
CA PHE A 12 10.45 -4.20 5.98
C PHE A 12 11.00 -4.29 7.41
N SER A 13 12.26 -3.90 7.62
CA SER A 13 12.89 -4.00 8.94
C SER A 13 14.11 -3.12 9.14
N VAL A 14 14.50 -2.95 10.41
CA VAL A 14 15.69 -2.18 10.76
C VAL A 14 16.95 -2.79 10.14
N ASN A 15 17.01 -4.13 10.05
CA ASN A 15 18.13 -4.85 9.46
C ASN A 15 18.19 -4.70 7.93
N LYS A 16 17.11 -4.26 7.28
CA LYS A 16 17.09 -4.03 5.84
C LYS A 16 17.56 -2.63 5.47
N PHE A 17 17.19 -1.63 6.27
CA PHE A 17 17.36 -0.21 5.95
C PHE A 17 18.40 0.55 6.79
N TRP A 18 18.71 0.12 8.02
CA TRP A 18 19.65 0.82 8.91
C TRP A 18 20.77 -0.06 9.49
N GLN A 19 20.52 -1.35 9.75
CA GLN A 19 21.45 -2.23 10.47
C GLN A 19 21.69 -3.59 9.77
N PRO A 20 22.14 -3.59 8.51
CA PRO A 20 22.27 -4.83 7.72
C PRO A 20 23.37 -5.77 8.23
N ASN A 21 24.26 -5.27 9.06
CA ASN A 21 25.38 -5.97 9.68
C ASN A 21 24.91 -7.03 10.69
N LEU A 22 23.68 -6.89 11.20
CA LEU A 22 23.08 -7.84 12.14
C LEU A 22 22.44 -9.04 11.43
N LYS A 23 22.24 -8.97 10.10
CA LYS A 23 21.78 -10.12 9.32
C LYS A 23 22.95 -11.08 9.11
N ARG A 24 22.85 -12.27 9.72
CA ARG A 24 23.82 -13.35 9.50
C ARG A 24 23.75 -13.81 8.05
N ARG A 25 24.91 -13.95 7.41
CA ARG A 25 25.03 -14.66 6.15
C ARG A 25 24.70 -16.14 6.36
N ARG A 26 24.37 -16.86 5.28
CA ARG A 26 24.13 -18.32 5.33
C ARG A 26 25.35 -19.10 5.84
N ASP A 27 26.55 -18.52 5.72
CA ASP A 27 27.80 -19.05 6.25
C ASP A 27 28.05 -18.72 7.74
N GLY A 28 27.09 -18.09 8.42
CA GLY A 28 27.18 -17.74 9.83
C GLY A 28 27.94 -16.44 10.14
N THR A 29 28.58 -15.81 9.17
CA THR A 29 29.32 -14.56 9.36
C THR A 29 28.39 -13.34 9.41
N ARG A 30 28.77 -12.31 10.18
CA ARG A 30 28.09 -11.01 10.18
C ARG A 30 28.49 -10.22 8.94
N ALA A 31 27.54 -9.55 8.31
CA ALA A 31 27.76 -8.83 7.07
C ALA A 31 28.44 -7.46 7.31
N GLY A 32 29.77 -7.38 7.30
CA GLY A 32 30.49 -6.09 7.38
C GLY A 32 30.58 -5.34 6.04
N GLY A 33 30.69 -4.00 6.07
CA GLY A 33 31.15 -3.13 4.97
C GLY A 33 30.09 -2.75 3.91
N PRO A 34 30.04 -3.37 2.72
CA PRO A 34 29.14 -2.99 1.60
C PRO A 34 27.65 -2.99 1.94
N PHE A 35 27.29 -3.72 2.99
CA PHE A 35 25.92 -3.82 3.46
C PHE A 35 25.38 -2.49 3.99
N THR A 36 26.19 -1.68 4.68
CA THR A 36 25.78 -0.33 5.15
C THR A 36 25.43 0.58 3.97
N GLN A 37 26.25 0.59 2.91
CA GLN A 37 25.94 1.36 1.70
C GLN A 37 24.69 0.82 1.00
N CYS A 38 24.49 -0.51 0.97
CA CYS A 38 23.27 -1.08 0.44
C CYS A 38 22.04 -0.61 1.21
N SER A 39 22.10 -0.52 2.54
CA SER A 39 21.02 -0.02 3.38
C SER A 39 20.73 1.46 3.13
N LEU A 40 21.76 2.32 3.09
CA LEU A 40 21.60 3.72 2.68
C LEU A 40 20.99 3.84 1.28
N ASN A 41 21.41 3.02 0.33
CA ASN A 41 20.86 3.01 -1.02
C ASN A 41 19.36 2.62 -1.04
N ARG A 42 18.90 1.72 -0.16
CA ARG A 42 17.47 1.37 -0.04
C ARG A 42 16.69 2.53 0.58
N LEU A 43 17.24 3.18 1.60
CA LEU A 43 16.64 4.35 2.23
C LEU A 43 16.52 5.53 1.26
N ASN A 44 17.59 5.81 0.50
CA ASN A 44 17.58 6.82 -0.55
C ASN A 44 16.55 6.49 -1.64
N TYR A 45 16.39 5.21 -1.99
CA TYR A 45 15.34 4.79 -2.92
C TYR A 45 13.93 4.99 -2.33
N PHE A 46 13.73 4.73 -1.04
CA PHE A 46 12.46 5.05 -0.37
C PHE A 46 12.13 6.55 -0.46
N PHE A 47 13.11 7.42 -0.21
CA PHE A 47 12.91 8.87 -0.33
C PHE A 47 12.77 9.34 -1.77
N GLN A 48 13.46 8.71 -2.72
CA GLN A 48 13.23 8.96 -4.15
C GLN A 48 11.76 8.69 -4.52
N VAL A 49 11.15 7.63 -3.99
CA VAL A 49 9.71 7.35 -4.20
C VAL A 49 8.84 8.45 -3.59
N LEU A 50 9.19 8.98 -2.43
CA LEU A 50 8.46 10.09 -1.81
C LEU A 50 8.64 11.41 -2.57
N ASP A 51 9.83 11.67 -3.12
CA ASP A 51 10.11 12.81 -3.98
C ASP A 51 9.30 12.70 -5.29
N ASP A 52 9.26 11.51 -5.91
CA ASP A 52 8.39 11.25 -7.05
C ASP A 52 6.93 11.54 -6.68
N ALA A 53 6.44 11.02 -5.53
CA ALA A 53 5.07 11.28 -5.06
C ALA A 53 4.80 12.77 -4.84
N LEU A 54 5.79 13.51 -4.33
CA LEU A 54 5.72 14.96 -4.09
C LEU A 54 5.55 15.73 -5.41
N VAL A 55 6.42 15.46 -6.39
CA VAL A 55 6.39 16.08 -7.72
C VAL A 55 5.06 15.80 -8.41
N LEU A 56 4.55 14.57 -8.32
CA LEU A 56 3.28 14.16 -8.93
C LEU A 56 2.06 14.82 -8.31
N ASN A 57 2.19 15.35 -7.11
CA ASN A 57 1.07 15.81 -6.30
C ASN A 57 1.11 17.32 -6.07
N ASN A 58 1.54 18.07 -7.08
CA ASN A 58 1.68 19.54 -7.02
C ASN A 58 2.52 20.00 -5.82
N ASN A 59 3.66 19.33 -5.58
CA ASN A 59 4.56 19.56 -4.46
C ASN A 59 3.87 19.45 -3.08
N ARG A 60 2.93 18.51 -2.96
CA ARG A 60 2.31 18.16 -1.67
C ARG A 60 2.71 16.76 -1.24
N VAL A 61 3.20 16.65 -0.02
CA VAL A 61 3.55 15.36 0.59
C VAL A 61 2.26 14.52 0.77
N PRO A 62 2.29 13.20 0.56
CA PRO A 62 1.21 12.32 1.00
C PRO A 62 0.90 12.56 2.49
N GLU A 63 -0.36 12.54 2.90
CA GLU A 63 -0.71 12.76 4.31
C GLU A 63 -0.74 11.46 5.11
N ILE A 64 -0.82 10.33 4.40
CA ILE A 64 -0.79 8.97 4.95
C ILE A 64 0.22 8.15 4.15
N VAL A 65 1.11 7.44 4.84
CA VAL A 65 2.01 6.45 4.23
C VAL A 65 1.75 5.09 4.88
N VAL A 66 1.41 4.10 4.07
CA VAL A 66 1.13 2.73 4.51
C VAL A 66 2.23 1.80 4.00
N ILE A 67 2.85 1.07 4.90
CA ILE A 67 3.80 -0.01 4.58
C ILE A 67 3.31 -1.30 5.20
N ILE A 68 3.17 -2.34 4.39
CA ILE A 68 2.86 -3.69 4.85
C ILE A 68 4.11 -4.57 4.82
N GLU A 69 4.03 -5.76 5.42
CA GLU A 69 5.16 -6.67 5.65
C GLU A 69 6.22 -6.14 6.61
N LEU A 70 5.79 -5.47 7.68
CA LEU A 70 6.69 -5.14 8.78
C LEU A 70 7.23 -6.43 9.41
N GLU A 71 8.55 -6.59 9.39
CA GLU A 71 9.24 -7.70 10.06
C GLU A 71 8.92 -7.66 11.54
N SER A 72 8.50 -8.81 12.06
CA SER A 72 7.96 -8.90 13.40
C SER A 72 8.36 -10.23 14.03
N GLY A 73 8.38 -10.29 15.37
CA GLY A 73 8.43 -11.55 16.10
C GLY A 73 7.15 -12.38 15.88
N VAL A 74 7.02 -13.54 16.52
CA VAL A 74 5.77 -14.33 16.46
C VAL A 74 4.91 -14.00 17.67
N THR A 75 3.69 -13.51 17.45
CA THR A 75 2.69 -13.32 18.52
C THR A 75 1.27 -13.33 17.96
N GLY A 76 0.28 -13.11 18.82
CA GLY A 76 -1.13 -13.03 18.44
C GLY A 76 -1.51 -11.72 17.75
N ARG A 77 -2.41 -11.84 16.78
CA ARG A 77 -3.14 -10.74 16.13
C ARG A 77 -3.63 -9.71 17.15
N GLY A 78 -3.52 -8.43 16.83
CA GLY A 78 -3.94 -7.32 17.70
C GLY A 78 -2.90 -6.86 18.71
N SER A 79 -1.87 -7.66 18.97
CA SER A 79 -0.75 -7.23 19.81
C SER A 79 0.10 -6.19 19.07
N LEU A 80 0.85 -5.37 19.84
CA LEU A 80 1.89 -4.52 19.28
C LEU A 80 2.97 -5.34 18.59
N VAL A 81 3.46 -4.85 17.46
CA VAL A 81 4.59 -5.45 16.76
C VAL A 81 5.83 -5.51 17.66
N THR A 82 6.55 -6.64 17.62
CA THR A 82 7.78 -6.88 18.40
C THR A 82 8.96 -7.20 17.48
N GLY A 83 10.15 -7.39 18.06
CA GLY A 83 11.36 -7.70 17.31
C GLY A 83 11.94 -6.45 16.63
N ASN A 84 12.26 -6.56 15.34
CA ASN A 84 12.89 -5.49 14.58
C ASN A 84 11.92 -4.41 14.08
N GLY A 85 10.62 -4.70 14.07
CA GLY A 85 9.59 -3.82 13.51
C GLY A 85 9.44 -2.47 14.23
N PRO A 86 9.42 -2.40 15.58
CA PRO A 86 9.29 -1.13 16.29
C PRO A 86 10.42 -0.16 15.97
N THR A 87 11.68 -0.61 16.06
CA THR A 87 12.85 0.21 15.74
C THR A 87 12.84 0.68 14.28
N ALA A 88 12.44 -0.19 13.35
CA ALA A 88 12.31 0.18 11.93
C ALA A 88 11.27 1.27 11.72
N THR A 89 10.13 1.18 12.42
CA THR A 89 9.03 2.13 12.34
C THR A 89 9.42 3.49 12.91
N GLN A 90 10.07 3.49 14.07
CA GLN A 90 10.58 4.70 14.74
C GLN A 90 11.64 5.40 13.88
N SER A 91 12.61 4.64 13.37
CA SER A 91 13.63 5.18 12.46
C SER A 91 13.00 5.78 11.21
N LEU A 92 12.00 5.11 10.62
CA LEU A 92 11.33 5.61 9.44
C LEU A 92 10.61 6.94 9.69
N VAL A 93 9.88 7.08 10.80
CA VAL A 93 9.14 8.34 11.03
C VAL A 93 10.10 9.50 11.32
N ASP A 94 11.23 9.27 11.98
CA ASP A 94 12.25 10.31 12.18
C ASP A 94 12.88 10.76 10.86
N GLU A 95 13.13 9.82 9.95
CA GLU A 95 13.65 10.11 8.61
C GLU A 95 12.60 10.87 7.78
N VAL A 96 11.31 10.51 7.87
CA VAL A 96 10.21 11.26 7.22
C VAL A 96 10.06 12.67 7.80
N ARG A 97 10.18 12.84 9.13
CA ARG A 97 10.18 14.17 9.78
C ARG A 97 11.34 15.02 9.28
N THR A 98 12.52 14.43 9.14
CA THR A 98 13.71 15.09 8.63
C THR A 98 13.54 15.49 7.17
N TRP A 99 13.10 14.56 6.31
CA TRP A 99 12.87 14.80 4.89
C TRP A 99 11.80 15.87 4.64
N THR A 100 10.70 15.86 5.38
CA THR A 100 9.63 16.86 5.25
C THR A 100 9.90 18.18 5.98
N GLY A 101 10.84 18.20 6.92
CA GLY A 101 10.97 19.29 7.89
C GLY A 101 9.76 19.45 8.83
N ASN A 102 8.89 18.44 8.93
CA ASN A 102 7.66 18.48 9.70
C ASN A 102 7.68 17.46 10.85
N ASN A 103 7.87 17.95 12.08
CA ASN A 103 7.88 17.10 13.29
C ASN A 103 6.50 16.55 13.68
N ASN A 104 5.42 16.94 13.01
CA ASN A 104 4.07 16.42 13.27
C ASN A 104 3.78 15.08 12.58
N TRP A 105 4.70 14.48 11.85
CA TRP A 105 4.54 13.10 11.43
C TRP A 105 4.45 12.17 12.64
N MET A 106 3.43 11.32 12.65
CA MET A 106 3.13 10.39 13.74
C MET A 106 2.88 8.99 13.18
N VAL A 107 2.95 8.01 14.06
CA VAL A 107 2.71 6.60 13.76
C VAL A 107 1.36 6.19 14.34
N VAL A 108 0.57 5.45 13.57
CA VAL A 108 -0.45 4.57 14.18
C VAL A 108 0.28 3.33 14.71
N PRO A 109 0.16 3.00 16.01
CA PRO A 109 0.91 1.90 16.62
C PRO A 109 0.79 0.60 15.82
N PRO A 110 1.90 0.04 15.32
CA PRO A 110 1.85 -1.11 14.44
C PRO A 110 1.38 -2.33 15.21
N LEU A 111 0.34 -3.00 14.69
CA LEU A 111 -0.22 -4.23 15.27
C LEU A 111 -0.07 -5.40 14.30
N TYR A 112 -0.07 -6.60 14.86
CA TYR A 112 -0.12 -7.84 14.10
C TYR A 112 -1.47 -8.04 13.42
N THR A 113 -1.48 -8.20 12.10
CA THR A 113 -2.66 -8.60 11.30
C THR A 113 -2.80 -10.12 11.18
N GLY A 114 -1.67 -10.82 11.32
CA GLY A 114 -1.52 -12.26 11.29
C GLY A 114 -0.32 -12.73 12.14
N PRO A 115 0.17 -13.97 11.96
CA PRO A 115 1.14 -14.57 12.89
C PRO A 115 2.53 -13.93 12.87
N THR A 116 2.93 -13.31 11.75
CA THR A 116 4.30 -12.80 11.53
C THR A 116 4.32 -11.50 10.75
N GLU A 117 3.20 -10.78 10.69
CA GLU A 117 3.07 -9.61 9.83
C GLU A 117 2.41 -8.45 10.57
N GLY A 118 3.06 -7.29 10.50
CA GLY A 118 2.53 -6.02 10.96
C GLY A 118 2.37 -5.01 9.82
N VAL A 119 1.62 -3.95 10.11
CA VAL A 119 1.40 -2.82 9.21
C VAL A 119 1.87 -1.54 9.89
N ILE A 120 2.59 -0.71 9.13
CA ILE A 120 2.94 0.66 9.52
C ILE A 120 1.97 1.59 8.82
N VAL A 121 1.38 2.51 9.59
CA VAL A 121 0.70 3.68 9.03
C VAL A 121 1.34 4.93 9.64
N LEU A 122 2.01 5.72 8.83
CA LEU A 122 2.46 7.06 9.18
C LEU A 122 1.40 8.06 8.73
N TYR A 123 1.21 9.14 9.50
CA TYR A 123 0.32 10.22 9.10
C TYR A 123 0.84 11.59 9.54
N ASP A 124 0.55 12.61 8.73
CA ASP A 124 0.81 14.00 9.10
C ASP A 124 -0.28 14.51 10.05
N SER A 125 0.07 14.56 11.33
CA SER A 125 -0.88 14.96 12.36
C SER A 125 -1.16 16.47 12.38
N THR A 126 -0.55 17.26 11.49
CA THR A 126 -0.97 18.65 11.22
C THR A 126 -2.39 18.71 10.70
N ASN A 127 -2.75 17.76 9.81
CA ASN A 127 -4.01 17.75 9.09
C ASN A 127 -4.97 16.66 9.57
N LEU A 128 -4.43 15.60 10.16
CA LEU A 128 -5.19 14.41 10.56
C LEU A 128 -5.11 14.17 12.07
N ILE A 129 -6.21 13.67 12.63
CA ILE A 129 -6.32 13.18 14.00
C ILE A 129 -6.61 11.70 13.92
N PHE A 130 -5.78 10.85 14.54
CA PHE A 130 -6.02 9.42 14.63
C PHE A 130 -7.15 9.12 15.63
N THR A 131 -8.15 8.35 15.20
CA THR A 131 -9.39 8.14 15.95
C THR A 131 -9.68 6.67 16.26
N GLY A 132 -8.79 5.74 15.90
CA GLY A 132 -8.92 4.32 16.20
C GLY A 132 -9.12 3.45 14.95
N PRO A 133 -10.16 2.60 14.88
CA PRO A 133 -11.43 2.71 15.61
C PRO A 133 -11.44 2.02 17.00
N ASN A 134 -10.44 1.22 17.32
CA ASN A 134 -10.33 0.55 18.60
C ASN A 134 -9.60 1.42 19.63
N ARG A 135 -9.62 0.98 20.90
CA ARG A 135 -8.78 1.53 21.96
C ARG A 135 -7.71 0.53 22.36
N TRP A 136 -6.56 1.04 22.78
CA TRP A 136 -5.47 0.23 23.28
C TRP A 136 -5.79 -0.23 24.71
N PRO A 137 -5.83 -1.55 25.00
CA PRO A 137 -6.15 -2.02 26.34
C PRO A 137 -4.93 -2.02 27.28
N GLY A 138 -3.71 -1.78 26.78
CA GLY A 138 -2.51 -1.73 27.63
C GLY A 138 -1.66 -2.99 27.72
N GLY A 139 -1.61 -3.82 26.69
CA GLY A 139 -0.79 -5.04 26.69
C GLY A 139 -1.49 -6.27 26.10
N GLY A 140 -2.77 -6.16 25.75
CA GLY A 140 -3.54 -7.16 25.01
C GLY A 140 -3.88 -6.72 23.58
N PRO A 141 -4.59 -7.57 22.82
CA PRO A 141 -5.04 -7.21 21.48
C PRO A 141 -5.97 -6.00 21.51
N SER A 142 -5.87 -5.10 20.52
CA SER A 142 -6.76 -3.94 20.39
C SER A 142 -8.23 -4.32 20.60
N ALA A 143 -8.97 -3.55 21.40
CA ALA A 143 -10.35 -3.86 21.74
C ALA A 143 -11.33 -2.80 21.23
N VAL A 144 -12.54 -3.23 20.88
CA VAL A 144 -13.67 -2.33 20.60
C VAL A 144 -13.99 -1.57 21.90
N PRO A 145 -14.25 -0.25 21.85
CA PRO A 145 -14.60 0.50 23.04
C PRO A 145 -15.84 -0.08 23.73
N LEU A 146 -15.84 -0.16 25.06
CA LEU A 146 -17.09 -0.21 25.82
C LEU A 146 -17.79 1.16 25.68
N PRO A 147 -19.13 1.23 25.56
CA PRO A 147 -19.85 2.50 25.55
C PRO A 147 -19.45 3.36 26.74
N ARG A 148 -19.26 4.66 26.53
CA ARG A 148 -19.00 5.60 27.61
C ARG A 148 -20.23 5.65 28.52
N LEU A 149 -20.25 4.86 29.58
CA LEU A 149 -21.12 5.11 30.72
C LEU A 149 -20.78 6.52 31.21
N ALA A 150 -21.80 7.35 31.45
CA ALA A 150 -21.72 8.77 31.81
C ALA A 150 -21.08 9.05 33.20
N ALA A 151 -20.15 8.22 33.64
CA ALA A 151 -19.43 8.31 34.89
C ALA A 151 -18.07 9.04 34.71
N PRO A 152 -17.58 9.75 35.74
CA PRO A 152 -16.34 10.50 35.65
C PRO A 152 -15.14 9.56 35.44
N LEU A 153 -14.26 9.96 34.54
CA LEU A 153 -12.93 9.43 34.20
C LEU A 153 -12.46 8.25 35.08
N VAL A 154 -12.85 7.03 34.71
CA VAL A 154 -12.02 5.87 35.06
C VAL A 154 -10.72 6.04 34.27
N ALA A 155 -9.59 5.90 34.97
CA ALA A 155 -8.22 6.11 34.49
C ALA A 155 -8.01 5.67 33.01
N PRO A 156 -7.18 6.39 32.24
CA PRO A 156 -7.00 6.14 30.81
C PRO A 156 -6.75 4.66 30.57
N ALA A 157 -7.40 4.10 29.55
CA ALA A 157 -7.00 2.80 29.02
C ALA A 157 -5.48 2.84 28.84
N SER A 158 -4.80 1.86 29.39
CA SER A 158 -3.37 1.92 29.69
C SER A 158 -2.58 2.41 28.48
N GLN A 159 -1.71 3.39 28.69
CA GLN A 159 -0.94 4.02 27.61
C GLN A 159 -0.09 3.00 26.87
N PHE A 160 0.24 3.28 25.60
CA PHE A 160 1.25 2.51 24.89
C PHE A 160 2.58 2.51 25.66
N PRO A 161 3.43 1.48 25.48
CA PRO A 161 4.74 1.43 26.12
C PRO A 161 5.53 2.72 25.90
N ALA A 162 6.27 3.16 26.92
CA ALA A 162 7.01 4.43 26.91
C ALA A 162 8.00 4.57 25.73
N SER A 163 8.43 3.46 25.12
CA SER A 163 9.25 3.46 23.91
C SER A 163 8.56 4.12 22.71
N TRP A 164 7.23 4.25 22.72
CA TRP A 164 6.46 4.94 21.68
C TRP A 164 6.27 6.44 21.96
N ASN A 165 6.72 6.94 23.11
CA ASN A 165 6.69 8.37 23.41
C ASN A 165 7.48 9.15 22.35
N GLY A 166 6.87 10.19 21.78
CA GLY A 166 7.46 10.98 20.70
C GLY A 166 7.18 10.45 19.29
N TYR A 167 6.63 9.24 19.13
CA TYR A 167 6.23 8.68 17.84
C TYR A 167 4.72 8.56 17.69
N ILE A 168 4.01 8.49 18.81
CA ILE A 168 2.58 8.69 18.92
C ILE A 168 2.34 10.02 19.65
N ARG A 169 1.14 10.59 19.47
CA ARG A 169 0.73 11.77 20.22
C ARG A 169 0.63 11.40 21.70
N THR A 170 1.53 11.86 22.57
CA THR A 170 1.46 11.67 24.04
C THR A 170 1.81 12.96 24.78
N GLY A 171 1.54 13.01 26.09
CA GLY A 171 1.89 14.15 26.94
C GLY A 171 1.22 15.45 26.48
N VAL A 172 1.99 16.54 26.41
CA VAL A 172 1.53 17.88 25.99
C VAL A 172 1.04 17.90 24.53
N LEU A 173 1.50 16.96 23.70
CA LEU A 173 1.10 16.86 22.30
C LEU A 173 -0.18 16.07 22.09
N ASN A 174 -0.74 15.46 23.14
CA ASN A 174 -1.95 14.65 23.07
C ASN A 174 -3.18 15.52 22.80
N ARG A 175 -4.08 15.04 21.94
CA ARG A 175 -5.26 15.79 21.52
C ARG A 175 -6.53 15.03 21.88
N VAL A 176 -7.54 15.80 22.27
CA VAL A 176 -8.90 15.27 22.39
C VAL A 176 -9.46 15.13 20.98
N ILE A 177 -9.99 13.95 20.67
CA ILE A 177 -10.67 13.67 19.41
C ILE A 177 -11.95 14.50 19.36
N PRO A 178 -12.16 15.32 18.31
CA PRO A 178 -13.33 16.20 18.21
C PRO A 178 -14.66 15.46 18.31
N GLY A 179 -15.68 16.14 18.86
CA GLY A 179 -17.05 15.62 19.00
C GLY A 179 -17.70 15.15 17.69
N ALA A 180 -17.29 15.74 16.56
CA ALA A 180 -17.77 15.41 15.21
C ALA A 180 -17.07 14.19 14.58
N SER A 181 -16.07 13.61 15.24
CA SER A 181 -15.44 12.37 14.78
C SER A 181 -16.42 11.19 14.84
N LEU A 182 -16.39 10.36 13.80
CA LEU A 182 -17.18 9.12 13.73
C LEU A 182 -16.76 8.11 14.81
N TYR A 183 -15.47 8.11 15.19
CA TYR A 183 -14.91 7.15 16.15
C TYR A 183 -14.30 7.85 17.35
N ASN A 184 -14.54 7.28 18.54
CA ASN A 184 -13.91 7.65 19.81
C ASN A 184 -13.92 9.16 20.11
N SER A 185 -14.99 9.86 19.74
CA SER A 185 -15.14 11.28 20.03
C SER A 185 -15.02 11.53 21.54
N ASN A 186 -14.34 12.62 21.90
CA ASN A 186 -14.03 13.03 23.28
C ASN A 186 -13.06 12.11 24.05
N TYR A 187 -12.45 11.12 23.40
CA TYR A 187 -11.29 10.40 23.94
C TYR A 187 -9.99 11.04 23.47
N TYR A 188 -8.87 10.61 24.04
CA TYR A 188 -7.55 11.07 23.62
C TYR A 188 -6.97 10.18 22.53
N GLU A 189 -6.32 10.81 21.55
CA GLU A 189 -5.66 10.15 20.41
C GLU A 189 -4.64 9.08 20.84
N ASN A 190 -3.95 9.29 21.98
CA ASN A 190 -2.96 8.36 22.53
C ASN A 190 -3.53 7.06 23.11
N GLU A 191 -4.85 6.96 23.25
CA GLU A 191 -5.54 5.77 23.72
C GLU A 191 -6.06 4.90 22.56
N MET A 192 -5.90 5.36 21.32
CA MET A 192 -6.50 4.74 20.14
C MET A 192 -5.61 3.63 19.58
N ALA A 193 -6.24 2.66 18.94
CA ALA A 193 -5.57 1.56 18.27
C ALA A 193 -6.30 1.21 16.96
N ALA A 194 -5.55 0.66 16.01
CA ALA A 194 -6.14 0.05 14.82
C ALA A 194 -7.03 -1.15 15.23
N ARG A 195 -7.97 -1.50 14.37
CA ARG A 195 -8.71 -2.76 14.48
C ARG A 195 -8.11 -3.78 13.52
N VAL A 196 -7.79 -4.95 14.06
CA VAL A 196 -7.24 -6.07 13.29
C VAL A 196 -7.98 -7.36 13.59
N ALA A 197 -9.13 -7.32 14.27
CA ALA A 197 -9.88 -8.51 14.64
C ALA A 197 -11.35 -8.16 14.93
N GLY A 198 -12.14 -9.21 15.08
CA GLY A 198 -13.55 -9.13 15.44
C GLY A 198 -14.41 -8.58 14.32
N PHE A 199 -13.98 -8.67 13.06
CA PHE A 199 -14.79 -8.24 11.92
C PHE A 199 -16.05 -9.10 11.81
N THR A 200 -17.16 -8.50 11.41
CA THR A 200 -18.44 -9.21 11.27
C THR A 200 -18.90 -9.23 9.83
N SER A 201 -19.73 -10.20 9.48
CA SER A 201 -20.38 -10.26 8.18
C SER A 201 -21.49 -9.22 8.12
N SER A 202 -21.63 -8.58 6.98
CA SER A 202 -22.86 -7.89 6.62
C SER A 202 -23.85 -8.87 5.98
N ALA A 203 -25.11 -8.47 5.93
CA ALA A 203 -26.12 -9.05 5.04
C ALA A 203 -25.85 -8.69 3.55
N GLY A 204 -24.60 -8.34 3.22
CA GLY A 204 -24.22 -7.55 2.06
C GLY A 204 -24.62 -8.14 0.72
N ALA A 205 -25.70 -7.58 0.18
CA ALA A 205 -25.88 -7.21 -1.22
C ALA A 205 -25.93 -8.32 -2.29
N GLY A 206 -26.47 -9.51 -1.98
CA GLY A 206 -26.67 -10.55 -3.01
C GLY A 206 -25.37 -10.95 -3.72
N LEU A 207 -24.23 -10.71 -3.08
CA LEU A 207 -22.90 -11.01 -3.59
C LEU A 207 -22.68 -12.52 -3.55
N VAL A 208 -21.86 -13.03 -4.47
CA VAL A 208 -21.66 -14.49 -4.68
C VAL A 208 -21.27 -15.19 -3.37
N PRO A 209 -21.87 -16.34 -3.04
CA PRO A 209 -21.57 -17.06 -1.81
C PRO A 209 -20.09 -17.35 -1.64
N LEU A 210 -19.59 -17.21 -0.41
CA LEU A 210 -18.31 -17.80 -0.02
C LEU A 210 -18.39 -19.34 -0.16
N PRO A 211 -17.26 -20.04 -0.35
CA PRO A 211 -17.24 -21.50 -0.22
C PRO A 211 -17.77 -21.89 1.17
N GLY A 212 -18.83 -22.71 1.20
CA GLY A 212 -19.55 -23.05 2.43
C GLY A 212 -20.78 -22.18 2.74
N GLY A 213 -21.13 -21.24 1.85
CA GLY A 213 -22.28 -20.35 2.00
C GLY A 213 -21.92 -18.98 2.61
N MET A 214 -22.84 -18.03 2.50
CA MET A 214 -22.69 -16.73 3.16
C MET A 214 -22.88 -16.89 4.67
N PRO A 215 -21.97 -16.37 5.51
CA PRO A 215 -22.20 -16.30 6.95
C PRO A 215 -23.49 -15.50 7.25
N ALA A 216 -24.24 -15.92 8.28
CA ALA A 216 -25.36 -15.13 8.78
C ALA A 216 -24.93 -13.70 9.11
N LEU A 217 -25.80 -12.70 8.94
CA LEU A 217 -25.52 -11.31 9.30
C LEU A 217 -24.97 -11.20 10.73
N GLY A 218 -23.87 -10.46 10.91
CA GLY A 218 -23.23 -10.27 12.21
C GLY A 218 -22.33 -11.42 12.65
N ALA A 219 -22.22 -12.51 11.87
CA ALA A 219 -21.33 -13.62 12.17
C ALA A 219 -19.85 -13.18 12.10
N PRO A 220 -18.95 -13.76 12.92
CA PRO A 220 -17.52 -13.48 12.85
C PRO A 220 -16.93 -13.79 11.48
N MET A 221 -16.12 -12.86 10.94
CA MET A 221 -15.46 -12.97 9.63
C MET A 221 -13.97 -13.28 9.70
N ASP A 222 -13.37 -13.19 10.89
CA ASP A 222 -11.93 -13.37 11.10
C ASP A 222 -11.39 -14.71 10.57
N GLY A 223 -12.18 -15.78 10.62
CA GLY A 223 -11.81 -17.08 10.05
C GLY A 223 -11.88 -17.12 8.52
N ASN A 224 -12.82 -16.38 7.93
CA ASN A 224 -13.03 -16.30 6.49
C ASN A 224 -12.01 -15.37 5.81
N LEU A 225 -11.50 -14.39 6.57
CA LEU A 225 -10.38 -13.53 6.21
C LEU A 225 -9.02 -14.26 6.38
N GLY A 226 -9.01 -15.53 6.81
CA GLY A 226 -7.80 -16.32 6.89
C GLY A 226 -6.77 -15.76 7.88
N PRO A 227 -5.47 -16.05 7.69
CA PRO A 227 -4.46 -15.74 8.70
C PRO A 227 -4.19 -14.23 8.83
N ARG A 228 -4.41 -13.44 7.77
CA ARG A 228 -4.11 -12.00 7.71
C ARG A 228 -5.40 -11.21 7.51
N THR A 229 -5.85 -10.56 8.57
CA THR A 229 -7.04 -9.69 8.54
C THR A 229 -6.69 -8.28 8.10
N PRO A 230 -7.68 -7.48 7.66
CA PRO A 230 -7.47 -6.07 7.38
C PRO A 230 -6.90 -5.32 8.59
N TYR A 231 -5.96 -4.42 8.34
CA TYR A 231 -5.54 -3.42 9.31
C TYR A 231 -6.39 -2.16 9.12
N MET A 232 -7.43 -2.01 9.96
CA MET A 232 -8.38 -0.91 9.89
C MET A 232 -7.95 0.24 10.81
N VAL A 233 -7.76 1.42 10.23
CA VAL A 233 -7.49 2.66 10.97
C VAL A 233 -8.50 3.73 10.58
N THR A 234 -8.77 4.65 11.50
CA THR A 234 -9.67 5.77 11.27
C THR A 234 -9.00 7.09 11.60
N PHE A 235 -9.26 8.10 10.78
CA PHE A 235 -8.79 9.47 10.97
C PHE A 235 -9.95 10.45 10.87
N PHE A 236 -9.79 11.58 11.56
CA PHE A 236 -10.62 12.75 11.40
C PHE A 236 -9.77 13.90 10.88
N ARG A 237 -10.21 14.50 9.77
CA ARG A 237 -9.69 15.76 9.24
C ARG A 237 -10.64 16.87 9.70
N PRO A 238 -10.20 17.81 10.57
CA PRO A 238 -11.00 18.96 10.93
C PRO A 238 -11.35 19.82 9.70
N ALA A 239 -12.49 20.50 9.76
CA ALA A 239 -12.86 21.50 8.76
C ALA A 239 -11.78 22.60 8.69
N ALA A 240 -11.44 23.04 7.48
CA ALA A 240 -10.45 24.10 7.25
C ALA A 240 -10.93 25.03 6.15
N GLY A 241 -11.10 26.32 6.49
CA GLY A 241 -11.68 27.30 5.58
C GLY A 241 -13.10 26.90 5.14
N MET A 242 -13.28 26.70 3.83
CA MET A 242 -14.57 26.29 3.24
C MET A 242 -14.74 24.75 3.15
N ALA A 243 -13.72 23.96 3.51
CA ALA A 243 -13.80 22.51 3.45
C ALA A 243 -14.52 21.94 4.69
N ALA A 244 -15.49 21.05 4.46
CA ALA A 244 -16.15 20.31 5.52
C ALA A 244 -15.15 19.39 6.26
N ALA A 245 -15.47 19.06 7.51
CA ALA A 245 -14.75 18.02 8.23
C ALA A 245 -14.97 16.67 7.53
N GLU A 246 -13.98 15.79 7.62
CA GLU A 246 -13.97 14.51 6.90
C GLU A 246 -13.51 13.38 7.83
N ASN A 247 -14.22 12.26 7.81
CA ASN A 247 -13.82 11.01 8.44
C ASN A 247 -13.19 10.11 7.38
N ILE A 248 -12.06 9.47 7.68
CA ILE A 248 -11.38 8.55 6.78
C ILE A 248 -11.28 7.20 7.48
N THR A 249 -11.87 6.17 6.89
CA THR A 249 -11.76 4.78 7.33
C THR A 249 -10.92 4.02 6.32
N LEU A 250 -9.71 3.61 6.73
CA LEU A 250 -8.72 2.99 5.87
C LEU A 250 -8.50 1.53 6.28
N PHE A 251 -8.61 0.61 5.31
CA PHE A 251 -8.31 -0.80 5.45
C PHE A 251 -7.07 -1.13 4.63
N SER A 252 -5.97 -1.50 5.31
CA SER A 252 -4.77 -2.00 4.65
C SER A 252 -4.81 -3.53 4.57
N ILE A 253 -4.58 -4.06 3.36
CA ILE A 253 -4.81 -5.46 3.02
C ILE A 253 -3.51 -6.16 2.61
N HIS A 254 -3.37 -7.41 3.05
CA HIS A 254 -2.43 -8.36 2.49
C HIS A 254 -3.06 -9.76 2.42
N ALA A 255 -3.65 -10.06 1.27
CA ALA A 255 -4.37 -11.31 1.04
C ALA A 255 -3.41 -12.53 1.03
N PRO A 256 -3.92 -13.76 1.20
CA PRO A 256 -3.10 -14.98 1.08
C PRO A 256 -2.48 -15.15 -0.31
N ALA A 257 -1.23 -15.63 -0.40
CA ALA A 257 -0.54 -15.83 -1.69
C ALA A 257 -1.14 -16.94 -2.60
N ASN A 258 -1.95 -17.83 -2.03
CA ASN A 258 -2.65 -18.86 -2.79
C ASN A 258 -3.83 -18.23 -3.58
N ASN A 259 -3.87 -18.40 -4.90
CA ASN A 259 -4.87 -17.73 -5.76
C ASN A 259 -6.33 -18.01 -5.35
N ASN A 260 -6.66 -19.25 -4.98
CA ASN A 260 -8.02 -19.59 -4.55
C ASN A 260 -8.35 -18.95 -3.19
N ALA A 261 -7.39 -18.95 -2.26
CA ALA A 261 -7.54 -18.28 -0.98
C ALA A 261 -7.66 -16.75 -1.15
N ALA A 262 -6.84 -16.13 -2.02
CA ALA A 262 -6.93 -14.72 -2.37
C ALA A 262 -8.29 -14.35 -2.98
N ARG A 263 -8.81 -15.20 -3.87
CA ARG A 263 -10.14 -15.04 -4.48
C ARG A 263 -11.27 -15.08 -3.44
N ASN A 264 -11.20 -16.02 -2.51
CA ASN A 264 -12.19 -16.14 -1.45
C ASN A 264 -12.07 -14.99 -0.45
N TYR A 265 -10.84 -14.56 -0.18
CA TYR A 265 -10.53 -13.42 0.67
C TYR A 265 -11.12 -12.12 0.10
N MET A 266 -10.98 -11.87 -1.20
CA MET A 266 -11.63 -10.74 -1.89
C MET A 266 -13.16 -10.74 -1.69
N THR A 267 -13.82 -11.90 -1.83
CA THR A 267 -15.25 -12.02 -1.52
C THR A 267 -15.52 -11.74 -0.05
N ALA A 268 -14.72 -12.29 0.86
CA ALA A 268 -14.89 -12.12 2.29
C ALA A 268 -14.76 -10.64 2.69
N LEU A 269 -13.79 -9.90 2.13
CA LEU A 269 -13.66 -8.47 2.34
C LEU A 269 -14.90 -7.69 1.91
N ALA A 270 -15.45 -7.97 0.73
CA ALA A 270 -16.68 -7.32 0.26
C ALA A 270 -17.90 -7.69 1.12
N CYS A 271 -17.84 -8.80 1.87
CA CYS A 271 -18.89 -9.21 2.80
C CYS A 271 -18.65 -8.69 4.23
N THR A 272 -17.46 -8.19 4.56
CA THR A 272 -17.15 -7.62 5.87
C THR A 272 -17.94 -6.34 6.10
N GLN A 273 -18.68 -6.29 7.21
CA GLN A 273 -19.63 -5.23 7.52
C GLN A 273 -19.02 -3.82 7.52
N GLU A 274 -17.82 -3.68 8.07
CA GLU A 274 -17.10 -2.41 8.11
C GLU A 274 -16.77 -1.87 6.70
N ILE A 275 -16.52 -2.77 5.75
CA ILE A 275 -16.21 -2.45 4.35
C ILE A 275 -17.52 -2.26 3.55
N SER A 276 -18.50 -3.15 3.72
CA SER A 276 -19.68 -3.19 2.87
C SER A 276 -20.73 -2.13 3.20
N ASN A 277 -20.86 -1.75 4.49
CA ASN A 277 -21.81 -0.73 4.90
C ASN A 277 -21.56 0.59 4.17
N ALA A 278 -22.64 1.28 3.80
CA ALA A 278 -22.54 2.61 3.23
C ALA A 278 -21.74 3.54 4.14
N PRO A 279 -20.86 4.41 3.60
CA PRO A 279 -20.26 5.46 4.37
C PRO A 279 -21.35 6.34 4.98
N VAL A 280 -21.13 6.77 6.22
CA VAL A 280 -21.97 7.83 6.80
C VAL A 280 -21.63 9.20 6.20
N GLU A 281 -22.36 10.23 6.58
CA GLU A 281 -22.09 11.59 6.09
C GLU A 281 -20.64 12.01 6.38
N ASN A 282 -19.97 12.54 5.36
CA ASN A 282 -18.56 12.95 5.37
C ASN A 282 -17.54 11.82 5.67
N GLU A 283 -17.91 10.55 5.52
CA GLU A 283 -16.98 9.43 5.62
C GLU A 283 -16.43 9.02 4.25
N ARG A 284 -15.11 8.90 4.13
CA ARG A 284 -14.41 8.20 3.06
C ARG A 284 -13.97 6.83 3.54
N LYS A 285 -14.37 5.78 2.85
CA LYS A 285 -13.86 4.42 3.06
C LYS A 285 -12.83 4.08 2.00
N VAL A 286 -11.66 3.64 2.43
CA VAL A 286 -10.53 3.32 1.56
C VAL A 286 -10.09 1.89 1.83
N VAL A 287 -10.06 1.05 0.80
CA VAL A 287 -9.49 -0.30 0.88
C VAL A 287 -8.28 -0.34 -0.02
N VAL A 288 -7.09 -0.57 0.54
CA VAL A 288 -5.83 -0.54 -0.20
C VAL A 288 -4.97 -1.72 0.19
N GLY A 289 -4.25 -2.32 -0.75
CA GLY A 289 -3.35 -3.41 -0.39
C GLY A 289 -2.90 -4.30 -1.52
N ASP A 290 -2.15 -5.33 -1.13
CA ASP A 290 -1.80 -6.49 -1.94
C ASP A 290 -2.91 -7.52 -1.82
N PHE A 291 -3.69 -7.68 -2.89
CA PHE A 291 -4.78 -8.63 -2.95
C PHE A 291 -4.34 -10.03 -3.39
N ASN A 292 -3.06 -10.22 -3.73
CA ASN A 292 -2.50 -11.47 -4.28
C ASN A 292 -3.34 -12.09 -5.41
N PHE A 293 -4.11 -11.24 -6.09
CA PHE A 293 -5.12 -11.62 -7.08
C PHE A 293 -5.03 -10.62 -8.23
N ASN A 294 -4.76 -11.10 -9.43
CA ASN A 294 -4.54 -10.21 -10.57
C ASN A 294 -5.83 -9.48 -10.97
N LEU A 295 -5.70 -8.20 -11.28
CA LEU A 295 -6.72 -7.38 -11.93
C LEU A 295 -7.21 -7.96 -13.26
N PHE A 296 -6.37 -8.70 -13.98
CA PHE A 296 -6.71 -9.33 -15.26
C PHE A 296 -6.56 -10.84 -15.19
N THR A 297 -7.50 -11.54 -15.82
CA THR A 297 -7.33 -12.95 -16.21
C THR A 297 -6.32 -13.07 -17.36
N ASN A 298 -5.88 -14.29 -17.66
CA ASN A 298 -5.04 -14.54 -18.84
C ASN A 298 -5.70 -14.14 -20.17
N ALA A 299 -7.04 -14.07 -20.20
CA ALA A 299 -7.82 -13.63 -21.35
C ALA A 299 -7.97 -12.09 -21.43
N GLY A 300 -7.38 -11.33 -20.49
CA GLY A 300 -7.46 -9.87 -20.46
C GLY A 300 -8.79 -9.31 -19.95
N VAL A 301 -9.62 -10.16 -19.34
CA VAL A 301 -10.89 -9.75 -18.71
C VAL A 301 -10.66 -9.46 -17.23
N VAL A 302 -11.31 -8.42 -16.71
CA VAL A 302 -11.33 -8.13 -15.26
C VAL A 302 -12.17 -9.17 -14.52
N PRO A 303 -11.62 -9.91 -13.54
CA PRO A 303 -12.39 -10.89 -12.78
C PRO A 303 -13.55 -10.24 -12.01
N GLN A 304 -14.66 -10.97 -11.92
CA GLN A 304 -15.87 -10.55 -11.20
C GLN A 304 -15.61 -10.11 -9.75
N ARG A 305 -14.58 -10.66 -9.08
CA ARG A 305 -14.26 -10.31 -7.68
C ARG A 305 -13.92 -8.83 -7.47
N TYR A 306 -13.29 -8.17 -8.46
CA TYR A 306 -13.06 -6.73 -8.42
C TYR A 306 -14.36 -5.93 -8.54
N GLN A 307 -15.38 -6.50 -9.19
CA GLN A 307 -16.68 -5.86 -9.39
C GLN A 307 -17.51 -5.81 -8.10
N TYR A 308 -17.22 -6.64 -7.08
CA TYR A 308 -17.94 -6.58 -5.80
C TYR A 308 -17.73 -5.26 -5.08
N PHE A 309 -16.51 -4.71 -5.10
CA PHE A 309 -16.26 -3.38 -4.56
C PHE A 309 -17.05 -2.31 -5.33
N GLN A 310 -17.16 -2.43 -6.66
CA GLN A 310 -17.98 -1.51 -7.46
C GLN A 310 -19.48 -1.62 -7.19
N GLN A 311 -19.99 -2.83 -6.96
CA GLN A 311 -21.39 -3.07 -6.56
C GLN A 311 -21.68 -2.47 -5.18
N LEU A 312 -20.67 -2.42 -4.32
CA LEU A 312 -20.71 -1.66 -3.07
C LEU A 312 -20.54 -0.14 -3.29
N GLY A 313 -20.31 0.35 -4.50
CA GLY A 313 -20.16 1.77 -4.80
C GLY A 313 -18.74 2.33 -4.60
N TYR A 314 -17.72 1.47 -4.52
CA TYR A 314 -16.32 1.92 -4.54
C TYR A 314 -15.87 2.25 -5.97
N GLY A 315 -15.19 3.38 -6.13
CA GLY A 315 -14.29 3.62 -7.25
C GLY A 315 -13.03 2.76 -7.13
N THR A 316 -12.43 2.39 -8.26
CA THR A 316 -11.20 1.59 -8.32
C THR A 316 -10.07 2.44 -8.89
N GLY A 317 -8.89 2.41 -8.26
CA GLY A 317 -7.76 3.25 -8.64
C GLY A 317 -6.92 2.68 -9.76
N VAL A 318 -6.23 1.57 -9.52
CA VAL A 318 -5.40 0.93 -10.55
C VAL A 318 -6.31 0.03 -11.37
N ALA A 319 -6.99 0.59 -12.37
CA ALA A 319 -7.98 -0.11 -13.18
C ALA A 319 -8.18 0.49 -14.57
N PRO A 320 -8.60 -0.31 -15.57
CA PRO A 320 -9.13 0.22 -16.81
C PRO A 320 -10.47 0.92 -16.58
N VAL A 321 -10.78 1.91 -17.43
CA VAL A 321 -12.05 2.63 -17.41
C VAL A 321 -12.75 2.45 -18.76
N PRO A 322 -14.00 1.93 -18.80
CA PRO A 322 -14.77 1.35 -17.69
C PRO A 322 -14.17 0.02 -17.20
N LEU A 323 -14.48 -0.43 -15.97
CA LEU A 323 -14.03 -1.72 -15.44
C LEU A 323 -14.93 -2.89 -15.90
N VAL A 324 -16.25 -2.70 -15.83
CA VAL A 324 -17.25 -3.72 -16.20
C VAL A 324 -17.36 -3.79 -17.72
N GLY A 325 -17.36 -5.01 -18.26
CA GLY A 325 -17.39 -5.24 -19.71
C GLY A 325 -16.09 -4.85 -20.41
N PHE A 326 -15.05 -4.47 -19.65
CA PHE A 326 -13.75 -4.19 -20.21
C PHE A 326 -13.15 -5.44 -20.84
N VAL A 327 -12.73 -5.29 -22.10
CA VAL A 327 -11.96 -6.28 -22.82
C VAL A 327 -10.65 -5.62 -23.21
N ALA A 328 -9.53 -6.18 -22.74
CA ALA A 328 -8.22 -5.68 -23.12
C ALA A 328 -8.02 -5.77 -24.65
N PRO A 329 -7.20 -4.89 -25.23
CA PRO A 329 -6.83 -4.98 -26.64
C PRO A 329 -6.33 -6.39 -27.01
N ALA A 330 -6.62 -6.85 -28.22
CA ALA A 330 -6.16 -8.13 -28.74
C ALA A 330 -5.21 -7.90 -29.92
N PRO A 331 -3.93 -8.32 -29.85
CA PRO A 331 -3.24 -8.84 -28.67
C PRO A 331 -3.01 -7.76 -27.60
N PRO A 332 -2.87 -8.13 -26.31
CA PRO A 332 -2.77 -7.17 -25.21
C PRO A 332 -1.42 -6.47 -25.10
N LEU A 333 -0.45 -6.73 -25.99
CA LEU A 333 0.88 -6.09 -26.15
C LEU A 333 1.30 -5.07 -25.07
N GLY A 334 1.66 -5.51 -23.87
CA GLY A 334 2.12 -4.63 -22.78
C GLY A 334 1.05 -3.87 -22.01
N TYR A 335 -0.21 -3.90 -22.43
CA TYR A 335 -1.33 -3.22 -21.79
C TYR A 335 -1.43 -3.51 -20.28
N PHE A 336 -1.30 -4.78 -19.89
CA PHE A 336 -1.35 -5.16 -18.47
C PHE A 336 -0.19 -4.59 -17.65
N GLU A 337 0.91 -4.22 -18.29
CA GLU A 337 2.10 -3.72 -17.60
C GLU A 337 1.90 -2.30 -17.09
N TYR A 338 0.95 -1.54 -17.64
CA TYR A 338 0.54 -0.24 -17.10
C TYR A 338 -0.14 -0.33 -15.74
N PHE A 339 -0.68 -1.50 -15.39
CA PHE A 339 -1.31 -1.77 -14.09
C PHE A 339 -0.40 -2.63 -13.21
N ALA A 340 0.81 -2.95 -13.69
CA ALA A 340 1.67 -3.87 -12.98
C ALA A 340 2.28 -3.21 -11.75
N THR A 341 2.15 -3.91 -10.63
CA THR A 341 2.65 -3.49 -9.33
C THR A 341 3.65 -4.50 -8.77
N HIS A 342 3.74 -5.72 -9.29
CA HIS A 342 4.72 -6.73 -8.83
C HIS A 342 5.92 -6.87 -9.76
N LEU A 343 7.11 -6.94 -9.17
CA LEU A 343 8.40 -7.04 -9.83
C LEU A 343 8.84 -8.49 -9.97
N ALA A 344 9.37 -8.83 -11.14
CA ALA A 344 10.02 -10.10 -11.37
C ALA A 344 11.20 -10.30 -10.42
N LYS A 345 11.53 -11.57 -10.15
CA LYS A 345 12.77 -11.91 -9.45
C LYS A 345 13.95 -11.36 -10.24
N GLN A 346 14.96 -10.82 -9.53
CA GLN A 346 16.16 -10.22 -10.14
C GLN A 346 16.79 -11.09 -11.22
N LYS A 347 16.95 -12.41 -10.99
CA LYS A 347 17.51 -13.35 -11.97
C LYS A 347 16.70 -13.53 -13.26
N ASN A 348 15.40 -13.20 -13.23
CA ASN A 348 14.49 -13.33 -14.35
C ASN A 348 14.26 -11.98 -15.05
N ALA A 349 14.62 -10.86 -14.42
CA ALA A 349 14.34 -9.53 -14.93
C ALA A 349 15.11 -9.24 -16.21
N VAL A 350 14.46 -8.57 -17.16
CA VAL A 350 15.06 -8.11 -18.42
C VAL A 350 14.58 -6.69 -18.71
N SER A 351 15.48 -5.84 -19.20
CA SER A 351 15.23 -4.44 -19.49
C SER A 351 14.67 -4.17 -20.89
N TRP A 352 14.55 -5.16 -21.77
CA TRP A 352 14.11 -5.00 -23.16
C TRP A 352 13.79 -6.32 -23.89
N SER A 353 13.32 -6.19 -25.13
CA SER A 353 13.09 -7.28 -26.08
C SER A 353 14.37 -7.93 -26.58
N ASP A 354 14.38 -9.26 -26.77
CA ASP A 354 15.45 -9.97 -27.47
C ASP A 354 15.00 -10.47 -28.85
N ALA A 355 15.88 -11.19 -29.56
CA ALA A 355 15.60 -11.70 -30.90
C ALA A 355 14.44 -12.72 -30.95
N HIS A 356 14.06 -13.29 -29.80
CA HIS A 356 13.04 -14.34 -29.69
C HIS A 356 11.80 -13.90 -28.89
N THR A 357 11.94 -12.91 -28.01
CA THR A 357 10.91 -12.50 -27.06
C THR A 357 10.72 -10.99 -27.08
N GLN A 358 9.53 -10.57 -27.53
CA GLN A 358 9.12 -9.17 -27.46
C GLN A 358 8.66 -8.82 -26.03
N ARG A 359 9.12 -7.66 -25.55
CA ARG A 359 8.85 -7.08 -24.23
C ARG A 359 8.41 -5.64 -24.44
N TYR A 360 7.35 -5.25 -23.75
CA TYR A 360 6.65 -4.01 -24.03
C TYR A 360 6.92 -2.97 -22.95
N TYR A 361 6.65 -1.71 -23.26
CA TYR A 361 6.61 -0.67 -22.24
C TYR A 361 5.25 -0.76 -21.48
N PRO A 362 5.18 -0.42 -20.18
CA PRO A 362 6.28 0.00 -19.30
C PRO A 362 7.04 -1.14 -18.63
N GLY A 363 6.49 -2.35 -18.54
CA GLY A 363 7.01 -3.39 -17.64
C GLY A 363 8.20 -4.18 -18.18
N TYR A 364 8.39 -4.14 -19.50
CA TYR A 364 9.40 -4.89 -20.24
C TYR A 364 9.46 -6.35 -19.75
N GLY A 365 10.61 -6.83 -19.31
CA GLY A 365 10.76 -8.16 -18.70
C GLY A 365 11.03 -8.10 -17.20
N TYR A 366 10.81 -6.97 -16.53
CA TYR A 366 11.13 -6.80 -15.12
C TYR A 366 9.90 -6.82 -14.21
N VAL A 367 8.68 -6.83 -14.76
CA VAL A 367 7.43 -7.10 -14.03
C VAL A 367 7.14 -8.60 -13.96
N SER A 368 6.45 -9.02 -12.91
CA SER A 368 6.18 -10.43 -12.62
C SER A 368 5.20 -11.03 -13.63
N ASP A 369 5.55 -12.13 -14.31
CA ASP A 369 4.62 -12.77 -15.26
C ASP A 369 3.39 -13.42 -14.59
N ARG A 370 3.50 -13.81 -13.32
CA ARG A 370 2.46 -14.53 -12.59
C ARG A 370 1.53 -13.60 -11.81
N TYR A 371 2.06 -12.53 -11.26
CA TYR A 371 1.39 -11.67 -10.29
C TYR A 371 1.45 -10.20 -10.73
N LYS A 372 1.10 -9.89 -11.98
CA LYS A 372 1.31 -8.55 -12.56
C LYS A 372 0.68 -7.43 -11.73
N CYS A 373 -0.63 -7.48 -11.54
CA CYS A 373 -1.45 -6.34 -11.09
C CYS A 373 -2.22 -6.75 -9.84
N ILE A 374 -1.52 -6.92 -8.72
CA ILE A 374 -2.08 -7.49 -7.49
C ILE A 374 -2.33 -6.45 -6.41
N ASP A 375 -1.72 -5.27 -6.52
CA ASP A 375 -1.96 -4.16 -5.61
C ASP A 375 -3.04 -3.24 -6.18
N ASN A 376 -3.94 -2.74 -5.34
CA ASN A 376 -4.95 -1.78 -5.76
C ASN A 376 -5.42 -0.89 -4.61
N ILE A 377 -6.17 0.14 -4.96
CA ILE A 377 -6.89 1.02 -4.03
C ILE A 377 -8.34 1.18 -4.48
N PHE A 378 -9.26 1.14 -3.52
CA PHE A 378 -10.69 1.35 -3.71
C PHE A 378 -11.16 2.46 -2.77
N VAL A 379 -11.98 3.39 -3.27
CA VAL A 379 -12.53 4.48 -2.45
C VAL A 379 -14.03 4.61 -2.61
N ARG A 380 -14.75 4.78 -1.50
CA ARG A 380 -16.20 5.04 -1.43
C ARG A 380 -16.47 6.25 -0.52
N GLY A 381 -17.55 6.98 -0.78
CA GLY A 381 -17.91 8.20 -0.02
C GLY A 381 -17.47 9.50 -0.69
N GLY A 382 -16.94 9.41 -1.92
CA GLY A 382 -16.70 10.50 -2.86
C GLY A 382 -15.74 10.06 -3.96
N ALA A 383 -15.21 11.02 -4.75
CA ALA A 383 -14.42 10.71 -5.94
C ALA A 383 -12.98 10.30 -5.59
N LEU A 384 -12.47 9.32 -6.34
CA LEU A 384 -11.05 9.06 -6.48
C LEU A 384 -10.53 9.96 -7.61
N ALA A 385 -9.66 10.92 -7.30
CA ALA A 385 -9.32 12.00 -8.24
C ALA A 385 -8.05 11.69 -9.05
N ASN A 386 -7.01 11.16 -8.40
CA ASN A 386 -5.73 10.83 -9.03
C ASN A 386 -5.21 9.52 -8.44
N THR A 387 -4.79 8.57 -9.28
CA THR A 387 -4.13 7.34 -8.82
C THR A 387 -3.05 6.93 -9.81
N THR A 388 -1.86 6.56 -9.30
CA THR A 388 -0.75 6.09 -10.14
C THR A 388 0.10 5.07 -9.41
N VAL A 389 0.74 4.19 -10.19
CA VAL A 389 1.86 3.37 -9.74
C VAL A 389 3.15 4.19 -9.88
N LEU A 390 4.00 4.18 -8.86
CA LEU A 390 5.31 4.83 -8.88
C LEU A 390 6.35 3.82 -9.36
N ASN A 391 6.91 4.02 -10.55
CA ASN A 391 7.82 3.08 -11.20
C ASN A 391 9.21 3.70 -11.44
N PRO A 392 10.18 3.49 -10.53
CA PRO A 392 11.53 4.06 -10.67
C PRO A 392 12.36 3.42 -11.78
N VAL A 393 11.92 2.30 -12.39
CA VAL A 393 12.69 1.61 -13.44
C VAL A 393 12.56 2.35 -14.77
N VAL A 394 11.38 2.93 -15.03
CA VAL A 394 11.05 3.61 -16.29
C VAL A 394 10.54 5.04 -16.11
N GLY A 395 10.47 5.52 -14.87
CA GLY A 395 9.97 6.85 -14.50
C GLY A 395 8.54 6.83 -13.93
N SER A 396 8.27 7.83 -13.07
CA SER A 396 6.97 8.06 -12.43
C SER A 396 6.41 9.44 -12.81
N PRO A 397 5.15 9.55 -13.29
CA PRO A 397 4.39 8.41 -13.80
C PRO A 397 5.02 7.98 -15.14
N TYR A 398 4.43 7.01 -15.81
CA TYR A 398 4.97 6.54 -17.08
C TYR A 398 5.15 7.68 -18.09
N ASN A 399 6.28 7.67 -18.81
CA ASN A 399 6.56 8.61 -19.89
C ASN A 399 5.41 8.64 -20.91
N VAL A 400 5.04 9.86 -21.32
CA VAL A 400 3.99 10.10 -22.32
C VAL A 400 4.41 9.50 -23.66
N VAL A 401 3.65 8.54 -24.18
CA VAL A 401 3.84 8.00 -25.54
C VAL A 401 3.32 9.04 -26.57
N PRO A 402 4.13 9.54 -27.52
CA PRO A 402 3.75 10.53 -28.51
C PRO A 402 2.54 10.10 -29.32
N ALA A 403 1.70 11.08 -29.66
CA ALA A 403 0.61 10.90 -30.59
C ALA A 403 1.12 10.66 -32.03
N PRO A 404 0.39 9.89 -32.88
CA PRO A 404 -0.86 9.21 -32.56
C PRO A 404 -0.59 7.97 -31.71
N VAL A 405 -1.15 7.95 -30.50
CA VAL A 405 -1.28 6.74 -29.72
C VAL A 405 -2.21 5.85 -30.56
N PRO A 406 -1.79 4.65 -31.01
CA PRO A 406 -2.69 3.74 -31.68
C PRO A 406 -3.98 3.62 -30.86
N VAL A 407 -5.16 3.60 -31.50
CA VAL A 407 -6.47 3.59 -30.81
C VAL A 407 -6.61 2.45 -29.77
N TRP A 408 -5.75 1.43 -29.89
CA TRP A 408 -5.62 0.27 -29.00
C TRP A 408 -4.70 0.49 -27.78
N LEU A 409 -4.09 1.67 -27.67
CA LEU A 409 -3.11 2.04 -26.65
C LEU A 409 -3.60 3.19 -25.76
N THR A 410 -4.84 3.70 -25.90
CA THR A 410 -5.37 4.76 -25.02
C THR A 410 -5.42 4.27 -23.57
N PRO A 411 -4.50 4.71 -22.70
CA PRO A 411 -4.58 4.44 -21.28
C PRO A 411 -5.47 5.53 -20.71
N VAL A 412 -6.69 5.22 -20.28
CA VAL A 412 -7.38 6.13 -19.37
C VAL A 412 -6.91 5.77 -17.96
N MET A 413 -5.67 6.13 -17.64
CA MET A 413 -5.29 6.44 -16.26
C MET A 413 -5.58 7.92 -16.07
N GLN A 414 -6.45 8.28 -15.13
CA GLN A 414 -6.63 9.68 -14.76
C GLN A 414 -5.38 10.14 -13.98
N GLY A 415 -4.47 10.83 -14.68
CA GLY A 415 -3.25 11.45 -14.14
C GLY A 415 -1.98 11.01 -14.88
N HIS A 416 -1.41 11.88 -15.72
CA HIS A 416 -0.17 11.66 -16.49
C HIS A 416 0.79 12.84 -16.27
N PHE A 417 2.09 12.59 -16.11
CA PHE A 417 3.23 13.54 -16.18
C PHE A 417 4.53 12.75 -16.52
N THR A 418 5.71 13.37 -16.52
CA THR A 418 6.92 12.86 -17.22
C THR A 418 8.18 13.07 -16.38
N ILE A 419 9.19 12.19 -16.47
CA ILE A 419 10.55 12.50 -15.95
C ILE A 419 11.64 12.24 -17.00
N ASP A 420 12.53 13.22 -17.06
CA ASP A 420 13.78 13.31 -17.79
C ASP A 420 14.90 12.59 -17.01
N CYS A 421 15.54 11.58 -17.59
CA CYS A 421 16.64 10.84 -16.96
C CYS A 421 17.99 11.33 -17.48
N LEU A 422 18.70 12.13 -16.67
CA LEU A 422 20.10 12.49 -16.91
C LEU A 422 21.03 11.30 -16.60
N CYS A 423 21.09 10.31 -17.50
CA CYS A 423 22.17 9.33 -17.58
C CYS A 423 22.68 9.24 -19.03
N PRO A 424 23.89 9.77 -19.36
CA PRO A 424 24.36 9.88 -20.74
C PRO A 424 24.52 8.55 -21.49
N CYS A 425 24.57 7.41 -20.79
CA CYS A 425 24.66 6.07 -21.39
C CYS A 425 23.32 5.33 -21.47
N TYR A 426 22.24 5.92 -20.95
CA TYR A 426 20.89 5.36 -20.94
C TYR A 426 19.88 6.36 -21.55
N ASN A 427 20.24 6.93 -22.69
CA ASN A 427 19.25 7.45 -23.63
C ASN A 427 18.49 6.24 -24.20
N ALA A 428 17.57 5.67 -23.42
CA ALA A 428 16.46 4.97 -24.02
C ALA A 428 15.81 6.00 -24.96
N PRO A 429 15.76 5.77 -26.28
CA PRO A 429 15.15 6.74 -27.18
C PRO A 429 13.74 7.06 -26.69
N ASN A 430 13.29 8.29 -27.00
CA ASN A 430 11.88 8.70 -26.94
C ASN A 430 10.94 7.50 -27.09
N PRO A 431 9.91 7.36 -26.25
CA PRO A 431 9.12 6.14 -26.06
C PRO A 431 8.90 5.45 -27.39
N VAL A 432 9.70 4.41 -27.56
CA VAL A 432 9.73 3.63 -28.76
C VAL A 432 8.38 2.90 -28.79
N PRO A 433 7.55 3.06 -29.84
CA PRO A 433 6.27 2.36 -29.94
C PRO A 433 6.43 0.89 -29.54
N ALA A 434 5.44 0.28 -28.89
CA ALA A 434 5.45 -1.09 -28.38
C ALA A 434 6.03 -2.16 -29.37
N TRP A 435 5.92 -1.89 -30.68
CA TRP A 435 6.42 -2.72 -31.79
C TRP A 435 7.86 -2.41 -32.25
N GLN A 436 8.44 -1.30 -31.82
CA GLN A 436 9.79 -0.85 -32.17
C GLN A 436 10.84 -1.07 -31.06
N ALA A 437 10.47 -1.66 -29.91
CA ALA A 437 11.37 -1.86 -28.77
C ALA A 437 12.78 -2.28 -29.24
N PRO A 438 13.86 -1.56 -28.83
CA PRO A 438 15.19 -1.75 -29.40
C PRO A 438 15.62 -3.22 -29.40
N ARG A 439 15.78 -3.79 -30.59
CA ARG A 439 16.28 -5.16 -30.77
C ARG A 439 17.80 -5.12 -30.75
N TYR A 440 18.42 -5.52 -29.64
CA TYR A 440 19.88 -5.57 -29.54
C TYR A 440 20.44 -6.90 -30.07
N GLY A 441 21.36 -6.79 -31.03
CA GLY A 441 22.09 -7.89 -31.67
C GLY A 441 23.46 -8.22 -31.06
N THR A 442 23.85 -7.65 -29.92
CA THR A 442 25.15 -7.89 -29.26
C THR A 442 24.99 -8.20 -27.76
N ASN A 443 25.97 -8.92 -27.21
CA ASN A 443 26.11 -9.51 -25.86
C ASN A 443 24.97 -9.26 -24.84
N GLN A 444 23.79 -9.84 -25.07
CA GLN A 444 22.62 -9.67 -24.20
C GLN A 444 22.85 -10.16 -22.76
N ALA A 445 23.76 -11.12 -22.57
CA ALA A 445 24.09 -11.64 -21.26
C ALA A 445 24.72 -10.57 -20.37
N GLU A 446 25.68 -9.82 -20.90
CA GLU A 446 26.35 -8.72 -20.19
C GLU A 446 25.36 -7.62 -19.83
N ILE A 447 24.49 -7.23 -20.76
CA ILE A 447 23.59 -6.12 -20.44
C ILE A 447 22.49 -6.52 -19.46
N ARG A 448 21.99 -7.77 -19.54
CA ARG A 448 21.13 -8.32 -18.48
C ARG A 448 21.84 -8.31 -17.14
N GLN A 449 23.13 -8.63 -17.10
CA GLN A 449 23.91 -8.60 -15.86
C GLN A 449 24.02 -7.18 -15.30
N VAL A 450 24.28 -6.17 -16.14
CA VAL A 450 24.32 -4.75 -15.73
C VAL A 450 22.97 -4.28 -15.21
N PHE A 451 21.88 -4.53 -15.93
CA PHE A 451 20.53 -4.16 -15.49
C PHE A 451 20.13 -4.82 -14.17
N ARG A 452 20.44 -6.10 -14.01
CA ARG A 452 20.19 -6.85 -12.77
C ARG A 452 21.12 -6.43 -11.63
N GLY A 453 22.18 -5.69 -11.92
CA GLY A 453 23.16 -5.25 -10.95
C GLY A 453 22.57 -4.35 -9.86
N TRP A 454 23.29 -4.24 -8.75
CA TRP A 454 22.87 -3.45 -7.59
C TRP A 454 22.56 -2.00 -7.95
N ASN A 455 23.35 -1.38 -8.82
CA ASN A 455 23.18 0.03 -9.19
C ASN A 455 21.91 0.32 -10.00
N ASN A 456 21.18 -0.72 -10.44
CA ASN A 456 19.98 -0.63 -11.27
C ASN A 456 18.80 -1.39 -10.62
N PHE A 457 18.24 -2.38 -11.32
CA PHE A 457 17.08 -3.16 -10.86
C PHE A 457 17.37 -3.93 -9.56
N GLY A 458 18.61 -4.32 -9.32
CA GLY A 458 19.00 -5.07 -8.12
C GLY A 458 18.67 -4.34 -6.82
N ARG A 459 18.93 -3.02 -6.73
CA ARG A 459 18.58 -2.21 -5.56
C ARG A 459 17.06 -2.07 -5.39
N ILE A 460 16.35 -1.80 -6.49
CA ILE A 460 14.89 -1.64 -6.49
C ILE A 460 14.24 -2.94 -6.00
N ARG A 461 14.52 -4.06 -6.68
CA ARG A 461 13.99 -5.38 -6.34
C ARG A 461 14.43 -5.86 -4.96
N SER A 462 15.62 -5.48 -4.49
CA SER A 462 16.07 -5.79 -3.13
C SER A 462 15.36 -4.96 -2.07
N THR A 463 14.83 -3.79 -2.42
CA THR A 463 14.07 -2.94 -1.51
C THR A 463 12.64 -3.44 -1.41
N SER A 464 11.97 -3.66 -2.53
CA SER A 464 10.67 -4.31 -2.54
C SER A 464 10.50 -5.11 -3.82
N ASP A 465 9.62 -6.10 -3.80
CA ASP A 465 9.10 -6.74 -4.99
C ASP A 465 7.77 -6.17 -5.47
N HIS A 466 7.29 -5.11 -4.83
CA HIS A 466 6.15 -4.33 -5.29
C HIS A 466 6.56 -2.88 -5.59
N LEU A 467 5.81 -2.26 -6.50
CA LEU A 467 5.84 -0.84 -6.79
C LEU A 467 4.79 -0.12 -5.91
N PRO A 468 5.12 1.07 -5.38
CA PRO A 468 4.17 1.88 -4.60
C PRO A 468 2.98 2.36 -5.43
N ILE A 469 1.83 2.55 -4.77
CA ILE A 469 0.65 3.22 -5.31
C ILE A 469 0.45 4.54 -4.58
N MET A 470 0.31 5.63 -5.35
CA MET A 470 -0.07 6.94 -4.84
C MET A 470 -1.51 7.25 -5.25
N ALA A 471 -2.32 7.79 -4.34
CA ALA A 471 -3.69 8.16 -4.64
C ALA A 471 -4.19 9.40 -3.87
N GLU A 472 -5.15 10.11 -4.47
CA GLU A 472 -5.85 11.27 -3.91
C GLU A 472 -7.37 11.06 -3.95
N PHE A 473 -8.06 11.36 -2.84
CA PHE A 473 -9.51 11.20 -2.70
C PHE A 473 -10.19 12.25 -1.81
#